data_AF-A0A7D4G0K1-F1
#
_entry.id   AF-A0A7D4G0K1-F1
#
_cell.length_a   1.000
_cell.length_b   1.000
_cell.length_c   1.000
_cell.angle_alpha   90.00
_cell.angle_beta   90.00
_cell.angle_gamma   90.00
#
_symmetry.space_group_name_H-M   'P 1'
#
loop_
_entity.id
_entity.type
_entity.pdbx_description
1 polymer ?
#
loop_
_entity_poly.entity_id
_entity_poly.type
_entity_poly.pdbx_seq_one_letter_code
_entity_poly.pdbx_strand_id
1 'polypeptide(L)'
;MVNKCEDELICDLAEYYHIYNYKKIPLSTVAVLTRGLREDSRVMMCMGGEKGDFKTKLFALMTDYLAFITWSKTKDAQKGINAPKSIFDSVFAKKMDDDVKAYYTGEEFLKARERY
;
A
#
# COMPACT_ATOMS: atom_id res chain seq x y z
N MET A 1 6.05 20.91 2.64
CA MET A 1 4.74 20.24 2.46
C MET A 1 4.39 20.02 1.00
N VAL A 2 4.39 21.05 0.13
CA VAL A 2 4.14 20.86 -1.33
C VAL A 2 5.24 20.04 -2.03
N ASN A 3 6.49 20.18 -1.59
CA ASN A 3 7.66 19.62 -2.28
C ASN A 3 7.74 18.07 -2.36
N LYS A 4 6.93 17.33 -1.59
CA LYS A 4 6.97 15.86 -1.59
C LYS A 4 6.00 15.24 -2.62
N CYS A 5 4.97 15.99 -3.03
CA CYS A 5 3.88 15.52 -3.87
C CYS A 5 3.44 16.61 -4.89
N GLU A 6 4.39 17.43 -5.35
CA GLU A 6 4.08 18.58 -6.23
C GLU A 6 3.60 18.10 -7.60
N ASP A 7 4.17 17.01 -8.12
CA ASP A 7 3.80 16.45 -9.42
C ASP A 7 2.37 15.89 -9.40
N GLU A 8 2.02 15.15 -8.34
CA GLU A 8 0.67 14.65 -8.11
C GLU A 8 -0.33 15.80 -7.99
N LEU A 9 0.03 16.86 -7.27
CA LEU A 9 -0.79 18.06 -7.16
C LEU A 9 -1.04 18.70 -8.52
N ILE A 10 -0.01 18.87 -9.35
CA ILE A 10 -0.14 19.44 -10.70
C ILE A 10 -1.09 18.58 -11.53
N CYS A 11 -0.93 17.25 -11.49
CA CYS A 11 -1.79 16.36 -12.24
C CYS A 11 -3.24 16.41 -11.77
N ASP A 12 -3.50 16.41 -10.46
CA ASP A 12 -4.86 16.47 -9.93
C ASP A 12 -5.53 17.81 -10.22
N LEU A 13 -4.81 18.93 -10.11
CA LEU A 13 -5.34 20.24 -10.46
C LEU A 13 -5.61 20.37 -11.96
N ALA A 14 -4.78 19.78 -12.81
CA ALA A 14 -5.00 19.75 -14.26
C ALA A 14 -6.21 18.87 -14.63
N GLU A 15 -6.36 17.71 -14.00
CA GLU A 15 -7.46 16.78 -14.27
C GLU A 15 -8.82 17.32 -13.81
N TYR A 16 -8.90 17.82 -12.57
CA TYR A 16 -10.18 18.24 -11.97
C TYR A 16 -10.58 19.68 -12.28
N TYR A 17 -9.61 20.59 -12.35
CA TYR A 17 -9.88 22.02 -12.45
C TYR A 17 -9.28 22.66 -13.71
N HIS A 18 -8.59 21.89 -14.56
CA HIS A 18 -7.88 22.39 -15.75
C HIS A 18 -6.85 23.48 -15.45
N ILE A 19 -6.26 23.44 -14.25
CA ILE A 19 -5.22 24.37 -13.82
C ILE A 19 -3.85 23.73 -14.05
N TYR A 20 -3.22 24.08 -15.17
CA TYR A 20 -1.90 23.55 -15.55
C TYR A 20 -0.72 24.28 -14.91
N ASN A 21 -0.95 25.51 -14.41
CA ASN A 21 0.08 26.29 -13.73
C ASN A 21 -0.51 26.96 -12.48
N TYR A 22 -0.55 26.19 -11.39
CA TYR A 22 -1.10 26.65 -10.11
C TYR A 22 -0.28 27.79 -9.48
N LYS A 23 0.98 28.00 -9.91
CA LYS A 23 1.84 29.10 -9.42
C LYS A 23 1.35 30.48 -9.86
N LYS A 24 0.42 30.56 -10.82
CA LYS A 24 -0.19 31.80 -11.29
C LYS A 24 -1.43 32.22 -10.48
N ILE A 25 -1.90 31.41 -9.54
CA ILE A 25 -3.07 31.72 -8.71
C ILE A 25 -2.69 31.85 -7.23
N PRO A 26 -3.49 32.55 -6.41
CA PRO A 26 -3.18 32.74 -5.00
C PRO A 26 -3.03 31.42 -4.25
N LEU A 27 -2.03 31.32 -3.38
CA LEU A 27 -1.74 30.12 -2.60
C LEU A 27 -2.95 29.65 -1.77
N SER A 28 -3.73 30.59 -1.22
CA SER A 28 -4.96 30.29 -0.48
C SER A 28 -5.99 29.58 -1.37
N THR A 29 -6.12 29.99 -2.63
CA THR A 29 -6.99 29.34 -3.62
C THR A 29 -6.49 27.93 -3.94
N VAL A 30 -5.19 27.76 -4.19
CA VAL A 30 -4.59 26.43 -4.43
C VAL A 30 -4.87 25.49 -3.25
N ALA A 31 -4.71 25.97 -2.02
CA ALA A 31 -4.97 25.18 -0.83
C ALA A 31 -6.46 24.78 -0.69
N VAL A 32 -7.38 25.67 -1.06
CA VAL A 32 -8.82 25.36 -1.08
C VAL A 32 -9.15 24.29 -2.12
N LEU A 33 -8.65 24.45 -3.35
CA LEU A 33 -8.85 23.48 -4.43
C LEU A 33 -8.26 22.11 -4.09
N THR A 34 -7.04 22.10 -3.57
CA THR A 34 -6.35 20.87 -3.15
C THR A 34 -7.15 20.15 -2.06
N ARG A 35 -7.66 20.87 -1.06
CA ARG A 35 -8.50 20.30 0.00
C ARG A 35 -9.85 19.78 -0.53
N GLY A 36 -10.33 20.34 -1.63
CA GLY A 36 -11.58 19.91 -2.28
C GLY A 36 -11.42 18.67 -3.17
N LEU A 37 -10.19 18.19 -3.41
CA LEU A 37 -9.96 16.94 -4.11
C LEU A 37 -10.46 15.75 -3.29
N ARG A 38 -10.77 14.66 -3.98
CA ARG A 38 -11.23 13.43 -3.35
C ARG A 38 -10.11 12.81 -2.50
N GLU A 39 -10.49 12.02 -1.50
CA GLU A 39 -9.53 11.30 -0.65
C GLU A 39 -8.64 10.33 -1.43
N ASP A 40 -9.17 9.76 -2.52
CA ASP A 40 -8.47 8.87 -3.45
C ASP A 40 -7.69 9.61 -4.55
N SER A 41 -7.56 10.94 -4.47
CA SER A 41 -6.70 11.71 -5.39
C SER A 41 -5.22 11.44 -5.13
N ARG A 42 -4.39 11.60 -6.18
CA ARG A 42 -2.96 11.27 -6.12
C ARG A 42 -2.23 12.06 -5.05
N VAL A 43 -2.52 13.37 -4.94
CA VAL A 43 -1.87 14.24 -3.96
C VAL A 43 -2.26 13.84 -2.54
N MET A 44 -3.53 13.49 -2.29
CA MET A 44 -3.99 13.08 -0.97
C MET A 44 -3.37 11.73 -0.56
N MET A 45 -3.31 10.76 -1.49
CA MET A 45 -2.64 9.49 -1.25
C MET A 45 -1.13 9.64 -1.02
N CYS A 46 -0.45 10.46 -1.84
CA CYS A 46 0.98 10.74 -1.69
C CYS A 46 1.29 11.40 -0.34
N MET A 47 0.47 12.38 0.07
CA MET A 47 0.61 13.04 1.38
C MET A 47 0.37 12.07 2.54
N GLY A 48 -0.58 11.14 2.40
CA GLY A 48 -0.83 10.07 3.37
C GLY A 48 0.27 9.00 3.42
N GLY A 49 1.14 8.93 2.41
CA GLY A 49 2.14 7.85 2.29
C GLY A 49 1.51 6.49 1.99
N GLU A 50 0.28 6.49 1.50
CA GLU A 50 -0.50 5.29 1.23
C GLU A 50 -0.23 4.78 -0.19
N LYS A 51 -0.01 3.47 -0.34
CA LYS A 51 0.05 2.83 -1.65
C LYS A 51 -1.36 2.42 -2.07
N GLY A 52 -1.90 3.11 -3.07
CA GLY A 52 -3.22 2.81 -3.66
C GLY A 52 -4.40 3.22 -2.79
N ASP A 53 -5.57 3.32 -3.44
CA ASP A 53 -6.79 3.77 -2.78
C ASP A 53 -7.41 2.69 -1.87
N PHE A 54 -8.24 3.13 -0.91
CA PHE A 54 -8.87 2.26 0.08
C PHE A 54 -9.78 1.18 -0.55
N LYS A 55 -10.50 1.50 -1.64
CA LYS A 55 -11.41 0.55 -2.27
C LYS A 55 -10.61 -0.56 -2.96
N THR A 56 -9.52 -0.22 -3.62
CA THR A 56 -8.62 -1.20 -4.25
C THR A 56 -8.00 -2.11 -3.20
N LYS A 57 -7.58 -1.58 -2.05
CA LYS A 57 -7.12 -2.40 -0.92
C LYS A 57 -8.21 -3.35 -0.41
N LEU A 58 -9.43 -2.86 -0.28
CA LEU A 58 -10.58 -3.69 0.14
C LEU A 58 -10.85 -4.80 -0.87
N PHE A 59 -10.79 -4.52 -2.18
CA PHE A 59 -10.95 -5.53 -3.22
C PHE A 59 -9.84 -6.59 -3.21
N ALA A 60 -8.59 -6.19 -2.98
CA ALA A 60 -7.49 -7.14 -2.84
C ALA A 60 -7.72 -8.09 -1.66
N LEU A 61 -8.07 -7.56 -0.48
CA LEU A 61 -8.40 -8.37 0.70
C LEU A 61 -9.58 -9.30 0.46
N MET A 62 -10.67 -8.79 -0.13
CA MET A 62 -11.84 -9.61 -0.46
C MET A 62 -11.48 -10.78 -1.38
N THR A 63 -10.62 -10.51 -2.38
CA THR A 63 -10.13 -11.53 -3.31
C THR A 63 -9.29 -12.57 -2.58
N ASP A 64 -8.41 -12.14 -1.67
CA ASP A 64 -7.56 -13.03 -0.87
C ASP A 64 -8.39 -13.94 0.04
N TYR A 65 -9.37 -13.37 0.76
CA TYR A 65 -10.28 -14.15 1.60
C TYR A 65 -11.10 -15.14 0.79
N LEU A 66 -11.59 -14.73 -0.39
CA LEU A 66 -12.36 -15.62 -1.26
C LEU A 66 -11.50 -16.77 -1.81
N ALA A 67 -10.27 -16.46 -2.24
CA ALA A 67 -9.31 -17.44 -2.72
C ALA A 67 -8.99 -18.45 -1.61
N PHE A 68 -8.75 -17.97 -0.38
CA PHE A 68 -8.49 -18.81 0.79
C PHE A 68 -9.68 -19.71 1.14
N ILE A 69 -10.90 -19.16 1.21
CA ILE A 69 -12.12 -19.94 1.48
C ILE A 69 -12.32 -21.03 0.42
N THR A 70 -12.11 -20.69 -0.85
CA THR A 70 -12.23 -21.66 -1.96
C THR A 70 -11.17 -22.76 -1.84
N TRP A 71 -9.91 -22.38 -1.62
CA TRP A 71 -8.81 -23.33 -1.42
C TRP A 71 -9.03 -24.24 -0.21
N SER A 72 -9.49 -23.71 0.93
CA SER A 72 -9.70 -24.47 2.18
C SER A 72 -10.67 -25.65 2.04
N LYS A 73 -11.51 -25.66 1.00
CA LYS A 73 -12.46 -26.73 0.68
C LYS A 73 -11.90 -27.78 -0.28
N THR A 74 -10.62 -27.72 -0.64
CA THR A 74 -9.96 -28.63 -1.60
C THR A 74 -9.20 -29.76 -0.91
N LYS A 75 -8.83 -30.80 -1.67
CA LYS A 75 -7.90 -31.85 -1.20
C LYS A 75 -6.49 -31.32 -0.93
N ASP A 76 -6.09 -30.27 -1.63
CA ASP A 76 -4.78 -29.64 -1.47
C ASP A 76 -4.67 -28.96 -0.11
N ALA A 77 -5.76 -28.31 0.35
CA ALA A 77 -5.82 -27.76 1.69
C ALA A 77 -5.69 -28.81 2.80
N GLN A 78 -6.25 -30.02 2.62
CA GLN A 78 -6.06 -31.13 3.57
C GLN A 78 -4.59 -31.54 3.71
N LYS A 79 -3.80 -31.33 2.64
CA LYS A 79 -2.37 -31.61 2.61
C LYS A 79 -1.52 -30.38 2.91
N GLY A 80 -2.13 -29.21 3.13
CA GLY A 80 -1.44 -27.94 3.36
C GLY A 80 -0.63 -27.44 2.15
N ILE A 81 -0.95 -27.88 0.93
CA ILE A 81 -0.22 -27.50 -0.28
C ILE A 81 -1.02 -26.52 -1.15
N ASN A 82 -0.32 -25.79 -2.02
CA ASN A 82 -0.92 -24.88 -3.01
C ASN A 82 -1.83 -23.79 -2.42
N ALA A 83 -1.53 -23.30 -1.21
CA ALA A 83 -2.26 -22.17 -0.63
C ALA A 83 -2.13 -20.93 -1.53
N PRO A 84 -3.21 -20.16 -1.73
CA PRO A 84 -3.18 -18.96 -2.54
C PRO A 84 -2.27 -17.90 -1.88
N LYS A 85 -1.52 -17.19 -2.70
CA LYS A 85 -0.71 -16.04 -2.26
C LYS A 85 -1.61 -14.82 -2.12
N SER A 86 -1.39 -14.02 -1.08
CA SER A 86 -2.11 -12.76 -0.89
C SER A 86 -1.71 -11.73 -1.96
N ILE A 87 -2.71 -11.26 -2.71
CA ILE A 87 -2.59 -10.11 -3.61
C ILE A 87 -2.33 -8.86 -2.79
N PHE A 88 -3.05 -8.70 -1.67
CA PHE A 88 -2.88 -7.54 -0.81
C PHE A 88 -1.43 -7.39 -0.34
N ASP A 89 -0.83 -8.47 0.18
CA ASP A 89 0.55 -8.45 0.64
C ASP A 89 1.54 -8.21 -0.50
N SER A 90 1.27 -8.77 -1.67
CA SER A 90 2.17 -8.61 -2.82
C SER A 90 2.24 -7.18 -3.36
N VAL A 91 1.16 -6.39 -3.20
CA VAL A 91 1.04 -5.05 -3.77
C VAL A 91 1.21 -3.95 -2.70
N PHE A 92 0.61 -4.15 -1.53
CA PHE A 92 0.43 -3.11 -0.52
C PHE A 92 1.28 -3.29 0.73
N ALA A 93 1.61 -4.53 1.12
CA ALA A 93 2.44 -4.72 2.31
C ALA A 93 3.85 -4.14 2.05
N LYS A 94 4.36 -3.40 3.04
CA LYS A 94 5.78 -3.06 3.06
C LYS A 94 6.53 -4.35 3.29
N LYS A 95 7.47 -4.68 2.40
CA LYS A 95 8.44 -5.73 2.69
C LYS A 95 9.10 -5.37 4.02
N MET A 96 8.86 -6.17 5.05
CA MET A 96 9.73 -6.15 6.22
C MET A 96 11.11 -6.60 5.72
N ASP A 97 12.18 -5.93 6.15
CA ASP A 97 13.53 -6.36 5.79
C ASP A 97 13.70 -7.84 6.13
N ASP A 98 14.32 -8.59 5.21
CA ASP A 98 14.60 -10.03 5.33
C ASP A 98 15.57 -10.36 6.50
N ASP A 99 15.97 -9.38 7.30
CA ASP A 99 16.89 -9.54 8.44
C ASP A 99 16.25 -10.25 9.64
N VAL A 100 14.96 -10.59 9.58
CA VAL A 100 14.30 -11.45 10.58
C VAL A 100 14.75 -12.90 10.37
N LYS A 101 15.79 -13.32 11.11
CA LYS A 101 16.24 -14.71 11.15
C LYS A 101 15.36 -15.56 12.07
N ALA A 102 14.68 -16.55 11.50
CA ALA A 102 13.99 -17.60 12.24
C ALA A 102 14.92 -18.81 12.46
N TYR A 103 14.80 -19.46 13.61
CA TYR A 103 15.58 -20.65 13.97
C TYR A 103 14.62 -21.80 14.30
N TYR A 104 14.98 -23.02 13.91
CA TYR A 104 14.11 -24.18 14.11
C TYR A 104 14.18 -24.71 15.54
N THR A 105 15.24 -24.38 16.28
CA THR A 105 15.44 -24.82 17.67
C THR A 105 16.00 -23.72 18.56
N GLY A 106 15.83 -23.87 19.88
CA GLY A 106 16.40 -22.96 20.86
C GLY A 106 17.93 -22.94 20.85
N GLU A 107 18.58 -24.06 20.56
CA GLU A 107 20.05 -24.13 20.45
C GLU A 107 20.59 -23.33 19.26
N GLU A 108 19.94 -23.42 18.10
CA GLU A 108 20.32 -22.63 16.93
C GLU A 108 20.22 -21.12 17.20
N PHE A 109 19.15 -20.70 17.88
CA PHE A 109 18.97 -19.32 18.30
C PHE A 109 20.09 -18.86 19.26
N LEU A 110 20.43 -19.68 20.27
CA LEU A 110 21.46 -19.34 21.25
C LEU A 110 22.86 -19.23 20.61
N LYS A 111 23.22 -20.17 19.72
CA LYS A 111 24.49 -20.12 18.96
C LYS A 111 24.58 -18.90 18.05
N ALA A 112 23.48 -18.52 17.42
CA ALA A 112 23.45 -17.33 16.58
C ALA A 112 23.56 -16.05 17.43
N ARG A 113 22.94 -16.02 18.61
CA ARG A 113 23.01 -14.89 19.55
C ARG A 113 24.43 -14.64 20.08
N GLU A 114 25.25 -15.68 20.28
CA GLU A 114 26.65 -15.52 20.71
C GLU A 114 27.56 -14.86 19.65
N ARG A 115 27.11 -14.78 18.38
CA ARG A 115 27.89 -14.19 17.27
C ARG A 115 27.59 -12.70 17.04
N TYR A 116 26.70 -12.11 17.83
CA TYR A 116 26.33 -10.68 17.84
C TYR A 116 26.72 -10.06 19.17
#